data_AF-U5MUR9-F1
#
_entry.id   AF-U5MUR9-F1
#
_cell.length_a   1.000
_cell.length_b   1.000
_cell.length_c   1.000
_cell.angle_alpha   90.00
_cell.angle_beta   90.00
_cell.angle_gamma   90.00
#
_symmetry.space_group_name_H-M   'P 1'
#
loop_
_entity.id
_entity.type
_entity.pdbx_description
1 polymer ?
#
loop_
_entity_poly.entity_id
_entity_poly.type
_entity_poly.pdbx_seq_one_letter_code
_entity_poly.pdbx_strand_id
1 'polypeptide(L)'
;MKENKLLKLKELIQNYKKILTIISRILILAIILSEGLYIKYQHDIILKMSNANKETTSTQSTQNKQKDTESSSNTQNKEIKLGEPVSVNTPNGNYKFTIEKAVKTEEFNKWDKKVDENNQLAIELFLECENIDFHNEKYKGVVMYDGFNVKDNNNYNLEHYSRTLPNYSDGYEEVLPNSKSKICIIYVGNKDSTSITVTFVRGGSVVIPLT
;
A
#
# COMPACT_ATOMS: atom_id res chain seq x y z
N MET A 1 -19.06 -11.07 63.37
CA MET A 1 -19.17 -9.96 62.37
C MET A 1 -18.16 -10.06 61.21
N LYS A 2 -16.93 -10.57 61.41
CA LYS A 2 -15.92 -10.69 60.32
C LYS A 2 -16.25 -11.78 59.28
N GLU A 3 -16.83 -12.90 59.67
CA GLU A 3 -17.16 -14.01 58.76
C GLU A 3 -18.22 -13.67 57.71
N ASN A 4 -19.23 -12.87 58.08
CA ASN A 4 -20.29 -12.42 57.17
C ASN A 4 -19.74 -11.49 56.07
N LYS A 5 -18.67 -10.71 56.36
CA LYS A 5 -18.01 -9.87 55.35
C LYS A 5 -17.20 -10.72 54.36
N LEU A 6 -16.55 -11.80 54.82
CA LEU A 6 -15.76 -12.67 53.97
C LEU A 6 -16.64 -13.48 53.00
N LEU A 7 -17.82 -13.92 53.44
CA LEU A 7 -18.78 -14.63 52.61
C LEU A 7 -19.29 -13.75 51.46
N LYS A 8 -19.71 -12.52 51.79
CA LYS A 8 -20.14 -11.52 50.78
C LYS A 8 -19.06 -11.19 49.76
N LEU A 9 -17.79 -11.11 50.19
CA LEU A 9 -16.68 -10.86 49.27
C LEU A 9 -16.45 -12.04 48.30
N LYS A 10 -16.57 -13.27 48.77
CA LYS A 10 -16.45 -14.47 47.90
C LYS A 10 -17.56 -14.53 46.86
N GLU A 11 -18.80 -14.24 47.24
CA GLU A 11 -19.93 -14.17 46.32
C GLU A 11 -19.74 -13.07 45.26
N LEU A 12 -19.25 -11.90 45.67
CA LEU A 12 -18.95 -10.79 44.76
C LEU A 12 -17.87 -11.17 43.72
N ILE A 13 -16.78 -11.80 44.17
CA ILE A 13 -15.70 -12.28 43.29
C ILE A 13 -16.22 -13.34 42.32
N GLN A 14 -17.07 -14.27 42.79
CA GLN A 14 -17.64 -15.31 41.94
C GLN A 14 -18.57 -14.72 40.87
N ASN A 15 -19.38 -13.72 41.22
CA ASN A 15 -20.23 -13.00 40.27
C ASN A 15 -19.39 -12.24 39.25
N TYR A 16 -18.30 -11.59 39.66
CA TYR A 16 -17.40 -10.90 38.74
C TYR A 16 -16.75 -11.85 37.73
N LYS A 17 -16.29 -13.02 38.18
CA LYS A 17 -15.74 -14.06 37.28
C LYS A 17 -16.77 -14.55 36.26
N LYS A 18 -18.03 -14.71 36.65
CA LYS A 18 -19.12 -15.08 35.73
C LYS A 18 -19.34 -14.00 34.68
N ILE A 19 -19.44 -12.73 35.09
CA ILE A 19 -19.63 -11.59 34.18
C ILE A 19 -18.47 -11.49 33.19
N LEU A 20 -17.22 -11.58 33.68
CA LEU A 20 -16.04 -11.51 32.82
C LEU A 20 -16.02 -12.63 31.76
N THR A 21 -16.45 -13.84 32.15
CA THR A 21 -16.55 -14.99 31.24
C THR A 21 -17.63 -14.79 30.16
N ILE A 22 -18.73 -14.12 30.49
CA ILE A 22 -19.78 -13.79 29.52
C ILE A 22 -19.27 -12.74 28.53
N ILE A 23 -18.61 -11.69 29.03
CA ILE A 23 -18.05 -10.62 28.19
C ILE A 23 -17.00 -11.18 27.22
N SER A 24 -16.10 -12.05 27.69
CA SER A 24 -15.07 -12.64 26.82
C SER A 24 -15.67 -13.49 25.69
N ARG A 25 -16.75 -14.26 25.97
CA ARG A 25 -17.46 -15.01 24.94
C ARG A 25 -18.14 -14.12 23.90
N ILE A 26 -18.73 -13.01 24.32
CA ILE A 26 -19.34 -12.04 23.41
C ILE A 26 -18.28 -11.40 22.50
N LEU A 27 -17.11 -11.04 23.03
CA LEU A 27 -15.99 -10.51 22.26
C LEU A 27 -15.49 -11.51 21.20
N ILE A 28 -15.31 -12.78 21.57
CA ILE A 28 -14.90 -13.82 20.62
C ILE A 28 -15.92 -13.98 19.48
N LEU A 29 -17.21 -13.99 19.81
CA LEU A 29 -18.27 -14.07 18.79
C LEU A 29 -18.29 -12.86 17.85
N ALA A 30 -18.03 -11.66 18.38
CA ALA A 30 -17.96 -10.45 17.57
C ALA A 30 -16.78 -10.48 16.57
N ILE A 31 -15.63 -10.99 17.00
CA ILE A 31 -14.45 -11.16 16.14
C ILE A 31 -14.77 -12.14 14.99
N ILE A 32 -15.32 -13.33 15.31
CA ILE A 32 -15.67 -14.34 14.30
C ILE A 32 -16.69 -13.79 13.28
N LEU A 33 -17.71 -13.05 13.75
CA LEU A 33 -18.70 -12.44 12.86
C LEU A 33 -18.07 -11.37 11.95
N SER A 34 -17.12 -10.59 12.46
CA SER A 34 -16.43 -9.55 11.68
C SER A 34 -15.56 -10.14 10.55
N GLU A 35 -14.86 -11.25 10.82
CA GLU A 35 -14.07 -11.95 9.81
C GLU A 35 -14.95 -12.61 8.73
N GLY A 36 -16.08 -13.21 9.13
CA GLY A 36 -17.04 -13.80 8.20
C GLY A 36 -17.66 -12.77 7.24
N LEU A 37 -17.97 -11.56 7.73
CA LEU A 37 -18.44 -10.46 6.88
C LEU A 37 -17.34 -9.97 5.93
N TYR A 38 -16.09 -9.88 6.41
CA TYR A 38 -14.96 -9.42 5.60
C TYR A 38 -14.67 -10.38 4.43
N ILE A 39 -14.69 -11.69 4.67
CA ILE A 39 -14.50 -12.71 3.62
C ILE A 39 -15.62 -12.63 2.56
N LYS A 40 -16.87 -12.48 3.00
CA LYS A 40 -18.01 -12.34 2.08
C LYS A 40 -17.89 -11.09 1.20
N TYR A 41 -17.49 -9.97 1.78
CA TYR A 41 -17.29 -8.72 1.06
C TYR A 41 -16.21 -8.83 -0.03
N GLN A 42 -15.07 -9.47 0.28
CA GLN A 42 -14.00 -9.70 -0.69
C GLN A 42 -14.44 -10.62 -1.84
N HIS A 43 -15.21 -11.68 -1.54
CA HIS A 43 -15.72 -12.60 -2.55
C HIS A 43 -16.68 -11.91 -3.54
N ASP A 44 -17.57 -11.03 -3.06
CA ASP A 44 -18.50 -10.28 -3.92
C ASP A 44 -17.79 -9.27 -4.84
N ILE A 45 -16.68 -8.68 -4.39
CA ILE A 45 -15.85 -7.80 -5.23
C ILE A 45 -15.18 -8.59 -6.36
N ILE A 46 -14.58 -9.74 -6.04
CA ILE A 46 -13.91 -10.60 -7.04
C ILE A 46 -14.90 -11.08 -8.11
N LEU A 47 -16.11 -11.47 -7.71
CA LEU A 47 -17.17 -11.89 -8.65
C LEU A 47 -17.60 -10.77 -9.60
N LYS A 48 -17.73 -9.52 -9.09
CA LYS A 48 -18.06 -8.36 -9.93
C LYS A 48 -16.96 -8.05 -10.94
N MET A 49 -15.69 -8.14 -10.55
CA MET A 49 -14.55 -7.93 -11.45
C MET A 49 -14.44 -9.03 -12.52
N SER A 50 -14.73 -10.29 -12.17
CA SER A 50 -14.69 -11.41 -13.12
C SER A 50 -15.78 -11.31 -14.20
N ASN A 51 -16.98 -10.84 -13.85
CA ASN A 51 -18.08 -10.67 -14.80
C ASN A 51 -17.88 -9.45 -15.71
N ALA A 52 -17.28 -8.36 -15.23
CA ALA A 52 -16.97 -7.19 -16.04
C ALA A 52 -15.94 -7.46 -17.16
N ASN A 53 -15.06 -8.45 -16.99
CA ASN A 53 -14.05 -8.81 -17.99
C ASN A 53 -14.55 -9.78 -19.08
N LYS A 54 -15.78 -10.30 -18.99
CA LYS A 54 -16.33 -11.23 -19.99
C LYS A 54 -17.10 -10.56 -21.14
N GLU A 55 -17.43 -9.27 -21.05
CA GLU A 55 -18.27 -8.59 -22.07
C GLU A 55 -17.48 -7.79 -23.12
N THR A 56 -16.15 -7.70 -23.05
CA THR A 56 -15.35 -6.80 -23.93
C THR A 56 -14.49 -7.55 -24.95
N THR A 57 -15.01 -8.59 -25.61
CA THR A 57 -14.30 -9.24 -26.74
C THR A 57 -15.25 -9.69 -27.85
N SER A 58 -15.83 -8.72 -28.56
CA SER A 58 -16.38 -8.82 -29.92
C SER A 58 -16.84 -7.40 -30.27
N THR A 59 -16.26 -6.65 -31.20
CA THR A 59 -16.40 -6.80 -32.66
C THR A 59 -15.51 -5.75 -33.34
N GLN A 60 -14.90 -6.09 -34.48
CA GLN A 60 -14.00 -5.26 -35.29
C GLN A 60 -14.66 -4.08 -36.03
N SER A 61 -13.89 -2.99 -36.15
CA SER A 61 -13.63 -2.13 -37.33
C SER A 61 -14.78 -1.52 -38.14
N THR A 62 -14.87 -0.18 -38.23
CA THR A 62 -14.61 0.60 -39.47
C THR A 62 -14.37 2.10 -39.14
N GLN A 63 -13.50 2.75 -39.92
CA GLN A 63 -13.07 4.17 -39.88
C GLN A 63 -14.19 5.20 -40.14
N ASN A 64 -14.18 6.36 -39.45
CA ASN A 64 -13.76 7.67 -40.01
C ASN A 64 -14.04 8.88 -39.08
N LYS A 65 -13.06 9.80 -39.05
CA LYS A 65 -13.10 11.27 -38.89
C LYS A 65 -13.78 11.95 -37.67
N GLN A 66 -12.88 12.47 -36.82
CA GLN A 66 -12.68 13.90 -36.51
C GLN A 66 -13.59 14.58 -35.46
N LYS A 67 -12.87 15.23 -34.52
CA LYS A 67 -13.20 16.35 -33.62
C LYS A 67 -13.55 16.03 -32.16
N ASP A 68 -12.58 16.37 -31.32
CA ASP A 68 -12.68 17.00 -30.00
C ASP A 68 -13.72 16.44 -29.03
N THR A 69 -13.23 15.65 -28.06
CA THR A 69 -13.34 15.89 -26.60
C THR A 69 -12.83 14.61 -25.91
N GLU A 70 -11.52 14.50 -25.68
CA GLU A 70 -10.95 13.42 -24.87
C GLU A 70 -11.12 13.74 -23.39
N SER A 71 -12.34 13.48 -22.88
CA SER A 71 -12.59 13.17 -21.48
C SER A 71 -12.88 11.68 -21.39
N SER A 72 -11.82 10.89 -21.28
CA SER A 72 -11.88 9.52 -20.78
C SER A 72 -10.45 9.11 -20.46
N SER A 73 -10.18 8.93 -19.16
CA SER A 73 -8.94 8.38 -18.62
C SER A 73 -8.70 6.98 -19.20
N ASN A 74 -8.04 6.93 -20.35
CA ASN A 74 -7.46 5.71 -20.86
C ASN A 74 -6.13 5.58 -20.11
N THR A 75 -6.11 4.81 -19.03
CA THR A 75 -4.85 4.42 -18.37
C THR A 75 -4.14 3.45 -19.31
N GLN A 76 -3.61 3.98 -20.42
CA GLN A 76 -2.62 3.28 -21.22
C GLN A 76 -1.49 2.93 -20.26
N ASN A 77 -1.22 1.64 -20.16
CA ASN A 77 -0.13 1.10 -19.36
C ASN A 77 1.18 1.57 -20.00
N LYS A 78 1.60 2.81 -19.69
CA LYS A 78 2.83 3.40 -20.22
C LYS A 78 4.02 2.72 -19.55
N GLU A 79 4.95 2.24 -20.34
CA GLU A 79 6.22 1.77 -19.81
C GLU A 79 6.93 2.93 -19.11
N ILE A 80 7.27 2.76 -17.83
CA ILE A 80 8.11 3.68 -17.09
C ILE A 80 9.55 3.22 -17.28
N LYS A 81 10.47 4.15 -17.52
CA LYS A 81 11.90 3.85 -17.62
C LYS A 81 12.63 4.33 -16.37
N LEU A 82 13.56 3.52 -15.90
CA LEU A 82 14.41 3.88 -14.76
C LEU A 82 15.25 5.11 -15.10
N GLY A 83 15.29 6.08 -14.18
CA GLY A 83 16.04 7.33 -14.34
C GLY A 83 15.38 8.38 -15.24
N GLU A 84 14.26 8.07 -15.90
CA GLU A 84 13.52 9.05 -16.70
C GLU A 84 12.35 9.65 -15.88
N PRO A 85 12.13 10.98 -15.95
CA PRO A 85 11.03 11.62 -15.25
C PRO A 85 9.67 11.25 -15.87
N VAL A 86 8.73 10.87 -15.03
CA VAL A 86 7.34 10.61 -15.38
C VAL A 86 6.50 11.83 -15.02
N SER A 87 5.91 12.47 -16.03
CA SER A 87 4.97 13.57 -15.83
C SER A 87 3.58 13.05 -15.52
N VAL A 88 2.98 13.52 -14.42
CA VAL A 88 1.62 13.20 -14.01
C VAL A 88 0.80 14.48 -14.04
N ASN A 89 -0.21 14.50 -14.92
CA ASN A 89 -1.14 15.60 -15.05
C ASN A 89 -2.51 15.16 -14.54
N THR A 90 -3.06 15.88 -13.57
CA THR A 90 -4.35 15.57 -12.95
C THR A 90 -5.23 16.81 -12.88
N PRO A 91 -6.55 16.68 -12.67
CA PRO A 91 -7.42 17.83 -12.39
C PRO A 91 -6.98 18.65 -11.17
N ASN A 92 -6.21 18.03 -10.27
CA ASN A 92 -5.73 18.58 -9.01
C ASN A 92 -4.32 19.21 -9.14
N GLY A 93 -3.84 19.39 -10.37
CA GLY A 93 -2.50 19.89 -10.67
C GLY A 93 -1.54 18.78 -11.09
N ASN A 94 -0.28 19.17 -11.22
CA ASN A 94 0.75 18.45 -11.93
C ASN A 94 1.98 18.23 -11.06
N TYR A 95 2.66 17.12 -11.30
CA TYR A 95 3.92 16.79 -10.66
C TYR A 95 4.73 15.84 -11.54
N LYS A 96 6.00 15.68 -11.20
CA LYS A 96 6.90 14.70 -11.82
C LYS A 96 7.50 13.83 -10.75
N PHE A 97 7.73 12.57 -11.08
CA PHE A 97 8.57 11.72 -10.27
C PHE A 97 9.57 10.98 -11.14
N THR A 98 10.72 10.66 -10.58
CA THR A 98 11.77 9.86 -11.23
C THR A 98 12.11 8.71 -10.29
N ILE A 99 11.96 7.47 -10.77
CA ILE A 99 12.48 6.32 -10.03
C ILE A 99 13.96 6.20 -10.37
N GLU A 100 14.83 6.38 -9.37
CA GLU A 100 16.28 6.46 -9.60
C GLU A 100 16.91 5.07 -9.58
N LYS A 101 16.60 4.28 -8.55
CA LYS A 101 17.17 2.94 -8.32
C LYS A 101 16.41 2.17 -7.25
N ALA A 102 16.64 0.87 -7.18
CA ALA A 102 16.24 0.02 -6.07
C ALA A 102 17.44 -0.80 -5.57
N VAL A 103 17.63 -0.86 -4.25
CA VAL A 103 18.80 -1.51 -3.63
C VAL A 103 18.34 -2.54 -2.61
N LYS A 104 19.00 -3.70 -2.56
CA LYS A 104 18.80 -4.66 -1.48
C LYS A 104 19.74 -4.35 -0.33
N THR A 105 19.22 -4.37 0.89
CA THR A 105 20.03 -4.20 2.09
C THR A 105 19.73 -5.25 3.15
N GLU A 106 20.80 -5.82 3.71
CA GLU A 106 20.73 -6.70 4.87
C GLU A 106 20.61 -5.90 6.19
N GLU A 107 20.63 -4.56 6.14
CA GLU A 107 20.48 -3.72 7.33
C GLU A 107 19.12 -3.86 8.00
N PHE A 108 18.13 -4.43 7.32
CA PHE A 108 16.83 -4.76 7.90
C PHE A 108 16.95 -5.56 9.21
N ASN A 109 17.84 -6.56 9.26
CA ASN A 109 18.05 -7.37 10.48
C ASN A 109 18.70 -6.57 11.62
N LYS A 110 19.43 -5.48 11.31
CA LYS A 110 19.96 -4.55 12.31
C LYS A 110 18.89 -3.60 12.83
N TRP A 111 17.91 -3.28 11.99
CA TRP A 111 16.84 -2.34 12.29
C TRP A 111 15.73 -2.96 13.13
N ASP A 112 15.39 -4.21 12.86
CA ASP A 112 14.42 -4.98 13.65
C ASP A 112 14.96 -6.38 13.95
N LYS A 113 15.46 -6.54 15.17
CA LYS A 113 16.06 -7.80 15.67
C LYS A 113 15.06 -8.96 15.75
N LYS A 114 13.77 -8.72 15.49
CA LYS A 114 12.72 -9.76 15.52
C LYS A 114 12.55 -10.49 14.19
N VAL A 115 13.21 -10.05 13.11
CA VAL A 115 12.99 -10.60 11.76
C VAL A 115 14.10 -11.56 11.31
N ASP A 116 14.97 -11.98 12.24
CA ASP A 116 16.20 -12.73 11.95
C ASP A 116 15.98 -14.22 11.58
N GLU A 117 14.73 -14.67 11.34
CA GLU A 117 14.42 -16.09 11.10
C GLU A 117 13.84 -16.41 9.71
N ASN A 118 13.43 -15.42 8.90
CA ASN A 118 12.54 -15.68 7.75
C ASN A 118 13.09 -15.39 6.34
N ASN A 119 14.42 -15.33 6.14
CA ASN A 119 15.00 -15.15 4.80
C ASN A 119 14.55 -13.85 4.08
N GLN A 120 14.24 -12.82 4.87
CA GLN A 120 13.77 -11.52 4.42
C GLN A 120 14.90 -10.48 4.37
N LEU A 121 14.74 -9.47 3.54
CA LEU A 121 15.60 -8.29 3.44
C LEU A 121 14.76 -7.03 3.21
N ALA A 122 15.40 -5.87 3.37
CA ALA A 122 14.79 -4.60 2.95
C ALA A 122 15.19 -4.29 1.50
N ILE A 123 14.21 -3.83 0.73
CA ILE A 123 14.39 -3.25 -0.59
C ILE A 123 14.09 -1.76 -0.49
N GLU A 124 15.11 -0.95 -0.75
CA GLU A 124 15.03 0.51 -0.69
C GLU A 124 14.76 1.05 -2.10
N LEU A 125 13.58 1.65 -2.31
CA LEU A 125 13.21 2.30 -3.58
C LEU A 125 13.48 3.80 -3.49
N PHE A 126 14.47 4.27 -4.24
CA PHE A 126 14.86 5.68 -4.28
C PHE A 126 14.17 6.42 -5.41
N LEU A 127 13.60 7.58 -5.11
CA LEU A 127 12.92 8.44 -6.08
C LEU A 127 13.09 9.93 -5.76
N GLU A 128 13.05 10.75 -6.81
CA GLU A 128 12.85 12.20 -6.70
C GLU A 128 11.40 12.52 -7.07
N CYS A 129 10.75 13.42 -6.32
CA CYS A 129 9.46 13.98 -6.67
C CYS A 129 9.56 15.50 -6.74
N GLU A 130 9.09 16.08 -7.84
CA GLU A 130 8.94 17.52 -8.06
C GLU A 130 7.45 17.84 -8.12
N ASN A 131 6.94 18.57 -7.12
CA ASN A 131 5.59 19.08 -7.18
C ASN A 131 5.60 20.44 -7.91
N ILE A 132 4.87 20.52 -9.03
CA ILE A 132 4.74 21.76 -9.81
C ILE A 132 3.64 22.60 -9.15
N ASP A 133 2.41 22.10 -9.15
CA ASP A 133 1.21 22.81 -8.66
C ASP A 133 0.13 21.86 -8.11
N PHE A 134 0.48 20.61 -7.81
CA PHE A 134 -0.47 19.62 -7.29
C PHE A 134 -0.93 19.95 -5.87
N HIS A 135 -2.24 19.91 -5.69
CA HIS A 135 -2.96 20.07 -4.43
C HIS A 135 -4.22 19.21 -4.42
N ASN A 136 -4.59 18.63 -3.28
CA ASN A 136 -5.92 18.02 -3.15
C ASN A 136 -6.60 18.43 -1.84
N GLU A 137 -7.88 18.08 -1.70
CA GLU A 137 -8.69 18.50 -0.55
C GLU A 137 -8.14 18.02 0.81
N LYS A 138 -7.39 16.91 0.82
CA LYS A 138 -6.83 16.30 2.02
C LYS A 138 -5.40 16.74 2.31
N TYR A 139 -4.64 17.11 1.29
CA TYR A 139 -3.20 17.34 1.36
C TYR A 139 -2.80 18.59 0.57
N LYS A 140 -1.94 19.43 1.15
CA LYS A 140 -1.45 20.64 0.47
C LYS A 140 -0.35 20.36 -0.56
N GLY A 141 0.03 19.10 -0.75
CA GLY A 141 1.05 18.68 -1.71
C GLY A 141 0.90 17.22 -2.15
N VAL A 142 2.00 16.65 -2.67
CA VAL A 142 2.06 15.26 -3.15
C VAL A 142 2.54 14.34 -2.04
N VAL A 143 1.87 13.21 -1.84
CA VAL A 143 2.29 12.11 -0.95
C VAL A 143 2.58 10.90 -1.83
N MET A 144 3.76 10.30 -1.69
CA MET A 144 4.23 9.21 -2.55
C MET A 144 4.18 7.83 -1.88
N TYR A 145 3.93 7.78 -0.55
CA TYR A 145 3.90 6.54 0.24
C TYR A 145 3.06 5.44 -0.40
N ASP A 146 1.80 5.74 -0.74
CA ASP A 146 0.87 4.81 -1.40
C ASP A 146 0.86 4.94 -2.93
N GLY A 147 1.88 5.58 -3.51
CA GLY A 147 1.95 5.85 -4.95
C GLY A 147 2.24 4.61 -5.79
N PHE A 148 2.75 3.53 -5.18
CA PHE A 148 3.32 2.39 -5.91
C PHE A 148 2.82 1.05 -5.37
N ASN A 149 2.58 0.12 -6.29
CA ASN A 149 2.48 -1.30 -6.00
C ASN A 149 3.77 -1.98 -6.46
N VAL A 150 4.43 -2.70 -5.57
CA VAL A 150 5.73 -3.33 -5.84
C VAL A 150 5.61 -4.83 -5.69
N LYS A 151 6.16 -5.55 -6.68
CA LYS A 151 6.25 -7.00 -6.67
C LYS A 151 7.68 -7.47 -6.86
N ASP A 152 8.03 -8.61 -6.29
CA ASP A 152 9.29 -9.29 -6.64
C ASP A 152 9.20 -10.06 -7.97
N ASN A 153 10.33 -10.62 -8.41
CA ASN A 153 10.41 -11.47 -9.60
C ASN A 153 9.63 -12.80 -9.48
N ASN A 154 9.17 -13.15 -8.29
CA ASN A 154 8.30 -14.30 -8.05
C ASN A 154 6.80 -13.88 -8.00
N ASN A 155 6.49 -12.62 -8.33
CA ASN A 155 5.15 -12.03 -8.38
C ASN A 155 4.45 -11.93 -7.01
N TYR A 156 5.20 -11.98 -5.89
CA TYR A 156 4.69 -11.64 -4.56
C TYR A 156 4.58 -10.12 -4.43
N ASN A 157 3.46 -9.63 -3.88
CA ASN A 157 3.34 -8.22 -3.51
C ASN A 157 4.21 -7.96 -2.28
N LEU A 158 4.97 -6.87 -2.31
CA LEU A 158 5.84 -6.47 -1.22
C LEU A 158 5.13 -5.43 -0.37
N GLU A 159 5.20 -5.60 0.95
CA GLU A 159 4.62 -4.67 1.91
C GLU A 159 5.60 -3.53 2.23
N HIS A 160 5.04 -2.35 2.50
CA HIS A 160 5.83 -1.21 2.99
C HIS A 160 6.36 -1.48 4.39
N TYR A 161 7.58 -1.03 4.62
CA TYR A 161 8.16 -0.93 5.93
C TYR A 161 8.37 0.55 6.27
N SER A 162 7.59 1.05 7.23
CA SER A 162 7.65 2.46 7.62
C SER A 162 8.95 2.75 8.36
N ARG A 163 9.88 3.43 7.67
CA ARG A 163 11.13 3.94 8.25
C ARG A 163 11.71 5.04 7.37
N THR A 164 12.16 6.11 8.02
CA THR A 164 12.86 7.22 7.38
C THR A 164 14.37 6.98 7.37
N LEU A 165 15.03 7.16 6.22
CA LEU A 165 16.49 7.16 6.12
C LEU A 165 17.05 8.59 6.23
N PRO A 166 18.30 8.78 6.68
CA PRO A 166 18.92 10.10 6.74
C PRO A 166 18.88 10.81 5.37
N ASN A 167 18.37 12.04 5.35
CA ASN A 167 18.23 12.89 4.15
C ASN A 167 17.19 12.45 3.11
N TYR A 168 16.34 11.47 3.44
CA TYR A 168 15.22 11.06 2.59
C TYR A 168 13.92 11.13 3.39
N SER A 169 12.85 11.59 2.74
CA SER A 169 11.48 11.37 3.23
C SER A 169 11.09 9.91 3.00
N ASP A 170 10.22 9.37 3.85
CA ASP A 170 9.64 8.02 3.63
C ASP A 170 8.46 8.05 2.63
N GLY A 171 8.14 9.23 2.10
CA GLY A 171 7.06 9.48 1.15
C GLY A 171 5.72 9.81 1.80
N TYR A 172 5.62 9.79 3.13
CA TYR A 172 4.42 10.17 3.87
C TYR A 172 4.25 11.69 3.99
N GLU A 173 5.36 12.43 4.05
CA GLU A 173 5.31 13.89 4.07
C GLU A 173 4.91 14.47 2.72
N GLU A 174 4.20 15.60 2.78
CA GLU A 174 3.79 16.33 1.59
C GLU A 174 4.99 17.00 0.91
N VAL A 175 5.14 16.76 -0.39
CA VAL A 175 5.98 17.59 -1.26
C VAL A 175 5.16 18.81 -1.65
N LEU A 176 5.49 19.97 -1.07
CA LEU A 176 4.78 21.23 -1.31
C LEU A 176 4.95 21.70 -2.77
N PRO A 177 4.01 22.49 -3.31
CA PRO A 177 4.13 23.04 -4.66
C PRO A 177 5.41 23.84 -4.85
N ASN A 178 5.92 23.82 -6.08
CA ASN A 178 7.19 24.44 -6.47
C ASN A 178 8.39 23.94 -5.66
N SER A 179 8.34 22.70 -5.17
CA SER A 179 9.43 22.10 -4.40
C SER A 179 9.75 20.68 -4.85
N LYS A 180 10.93 20.21 -4.43
CA LYS A 180 11.44 18.87 -4.70
C LYS A 180 11.71 18.13 -3.39
N SER A 181 11.49 16.83 -3.41
CA SER A 181 11.85 15.94 -2.31
C SER A 181 12.59 14.71 -2.80
N LYS A 182 13.57 14.27 -2.02
CA LYS A 182 14.21 12.97 -2.14
C LYS A 182 13.48 12.01 -1.24
N ILE A 183 13.02 10.91 -1.80
CA ILE A 183 12.15 9.96 -1.13
C ILE A 183 12.78 8.56 -1.22
N CYS A 184 12.72 7.83 -0.11
CA CYS A 184 13.08 6.41 -0.05
C CYS A 184 11.92 5.64 0.57
N ILE A 185 11.28 4.78 -0.22
CA ILE A 185 10.20 3.90 0.26
C ILE A 185 10.80 2.51 0.45
N ILE A 186 10.67 1.96 1.65
CA ILE A 186 11.26 0.68 2.00
C ILE A 186 10.19 -0.41 1.91
N TYR A 187 10.56 -1.53 1.30
CA TYR A 187 9.73 -2.73 1.18
C TYR A 187 10.40 -3.93 1.83
N VAL A 188 9.61 -4.88 2.33
CA VAL A 188 10.14 -6.18 2.79
C VAL A 188 10.05 -7.17 1.63
N GLY A 189 11.19 -7.78 1.28
CA GLY A 189 11.31 -8.74 0.18
C GLY A 189 12.09 -10.00 0.57
N ASN A 190 12.08 -10.99 -0.31
CA ASN A 190 12.82 -12.23 -0.11
C ASN A 190 14.30 -12.07 -0.47
N LYS A 191 15.18 -12.82 0.20
CA LYS A 191 16.63 -12.73 -0.01
C LYS A 191 17.07 -13.11 -1.44
N ASP A 192 16.35 -14.03 -2.07
CA ASP A 192 16.60 -14.53 -3.41
C ASP A 192 16.01 -13.63 -4.52
N SER A 193 15.29 -12.57 -4.16
CA SER A 193 14.74 -11.64 -5.15
C SER A 193 15.85 -10.98 -5.98
N THR A 194 15.75 -11.02 -7.30
CA THR A 194 16.77 -10.48 -8.23
C THR A 194 16.34 -9.17 -8.89
N SER A 195 15.03 -8.94 -8.97
CA SER A 195 14.44 -7.72 -9.51
C SER A 195 13.09 -7.47 -8.86
N ILE A 196 12.61 -6.23 -8.96
CA ILE A 196 11.26 -5.85 -8.60
C ILE A 196 10.53 -5.23 -9.80
N THR A 197 9.22 -5.42 -9.86
CA THR A 197 8.33 -4.66 -10.73
C THR A 197 7.66 -3.58 -9.90
N VAL A 198 7.90 -2.32 -10.25
CA VAL A 198 7.27 -1.15 -9.63
C VAL A 198 6.17 -0.67 -10.55
N THR A 199 4.93 -0.70 -10.08
CA THR A 199 3.75 -0.21 -10.80
C THR A 199 3.26 1.06 -10.13
N PHE A 200 3.21 2.17 -10.86
CA PHE A 200 2.64 3.40 -10.35
C PHE A 200 1.11 3.30 -10.39
N VAL A 201 0.43 3.55 -9.27
CA VAL A 201 -1.02 3.26 -9.13
C VAL A 201 -1.90 4.08 -10.08
N ARG A 202 -1.41 5.21 -10.58
CA ARG A 202 -2.10 6.05 -11.58
C ARG A 202 -1.63 5.79 -13.01
N GLY A 203 -0.80 4.77 -13.24
CA GLY A 203 -0.50 4.23 -14.55
C GLY A 203 0.98 3.90 -14.77
N GLY A 204 1.23 2.80 -15.48
CA GLY A 204 2.55 2.41 -15.95
C GLY A 204 3.39 1.61 -14.95
N SER A 205 4.40 0.94 -15.47
CA SER A 205 5.26 0.04 -14.70
C SER A 205 6.70 0.03 -15.22
N VAL A 206 7.64 -0.22 -14.32
CA VAL A 206 9.06 -0.44 -14.61
C VAL A 206 9.57 -1.68 -13.89
N VAL A 207 10.43 -2.46 -14.54
CA VAL A 207 11.18 -3.55 -13.90
C VAL A 207 12.57 -3.03 -13.54
N ILE A 208 12.97 -3.21 -12.29
CA ILE A 208 14.22 -2.68 -11.74
C ILE A 208 15.07 -3.85 -11.24
N PRO A 209 16.29 -4.06 -11.79
CA PRO A 209 17.21 -5.02 -11.21
C PRO A 209 17.67 -4.54 -9.84
N LEU A 210 17.76 -5.47 -8.89
CA LEU A 210 18.22 -5.16 -7.54
C LEU A 210 19.74 -5.29 -7.47
N THR A 211 20.42 -4.21 -7.05
CA THR A 211 21.84 -4.20 -6.74
C THR A 211 22.10 -4.49 -5.27
#